data_AF-R6SNE8-F1
#
_entry.id   AF-R6SNE8-F1
#
_cell.length_a   1.000
_cell.length_b   1.000
_cell.length_c   1.000
_cell.angle_alpha   90.00
_cell.angle_beta   90.00
_cell.angle_gamma   90.00
#
_symmetry.space_group_name_H-M   'P 1'
#
loop_
_entity.id
_entity.type
_entity.pdbx_description
1 polymer ?
#
loop_
_entity_poly.entity_id
_entity_poly.type
_entity_poly.pdbx_seq_one_letter_code
_entity_poly.pdbx_strand_id
1 'polypeptide(L)'
;MRTPQVAFMLNFGPAPSTAAMLRALYQDLYKPGLYSDLWFRLDGKPMIMAYPDALPAQGVCDKDTALLNEIRNFFTFRPGQPGYGTGPVTDTQWGWLEKFPQHKFVPRADGSCEMMTVGVAQNCNDERICTHFNDGKTYGRSFTYRDRFSKIDENSYKYGYNVQEQWDRVLDIGPDIAFITGWNEWIMGQFHEPWLKDNDSTQLAMVDQYDREHSRDIEMDKDGYLDTYYLQMVSNIRRFKGAVQRKPVSAPQTIRIRAGERQWKTVSPVYLNDKGTTIHRDWDGFGDHHYKNETGRNDIISAKVTRDADHLYFMVTCAAPITEPTEEGWMTLFLDTDRSKATGWEGFDFAINRLTPKRGKTSVERYLRTADAGSFTWEKIGEADISVKGNLLQIAVPRALLGMTGTLDFEFKWSDNMQEKNIMDFYRNGDTAPIGRFNYLYRE
;
A
#
# COMPACT_ATOMS: atom_id res chain seq x y z
N MET A 1 9.47 -11.87 0.24
CA MET A 1 8.66 -11.16 -0.77
C MET A 1 9.57 -10.68 -1.88
N ARG A 2 9.01 -10.28 -3.03
CA ARG A 2 9.81 -9.73 -4.12
C ARG A 2 9.77 -8.21 -4.00
N THR A 3 10.93 -7.57 -3.90
CA THR A 3 11.06 -6.12 -3.95
C THR A 3 10.51 -5.62 -5.29
N PRO A 4 9.72 -4.53 -5.30
CA PRO A 4 9.30 -3.91 -6.55
C PRO A 4 10.48 -3.51 -7.43
N GLN A 5 10.30 -3.61 -8.74
CA GLN A 5 11.25 -3.06 -9.69
C GLN A 5 11.04 -1.55 -9.84
N VAL A 6 12.10 -0.84 -10.22
CA VAL A 6 12.13 0.64 -10.32
C VAL A 6 12.47 1.09 -11.72
N ALA A 7 11.90 2.22 -12.12
CA ALA A 7 12.23 2.98 -13.32
C ALA A 7 12.16 4.48 -13.00
N PHE A 8 12.80 5.31 -13.82
CA PHE A 8 12.83 6.76 -13.62
C PHE A 8 11.90 7.46 -14.60
N MET A 9 11.19 8.47 -14.08
CA MET A 9 10.47 9.46 -14.86
C MET A 9 11.25 10.77 -14.79
N LEU A 10 11.57 11.34 -15.95
CA LEU A 10 12.28 12.62 -16.05
C LEU A 10 11.31 13.71 -16.53
N ASN A 11 11.84 14.88 -16.92
CA ASN A 11 11.01 15.99 -17.38
C ASN A 11 10.09 15.58 -18.54
N PHE A 12 8.90 16.18 -18.57
CA PHE A 12 7.92 16.04 -19.65
C PHE A 12 8.29 16.81 -20.93
N GLY A 13 9.56 16.75 -21.35
CA GLY A 13 10.00 17.33 -22.63
C GLY A 13 11.50 17.17 -22.91
N PRO A 14 11.91 17.40 -24.18
CA PRO A 14 13.31 17.39 -24.59
C PRO A 14 13.98 18.72 -24.20
N ALA A 15 14.60 18.77 -23.03
CA ALA A 15 15.30 19.94 -22.52
C ALA A 15 16.78 19.61 -22.20
N PRO A 16 17.68 20.62 -22.15
CA PRO A 16 19.06 20.41 -21.72
C PRO A 16 19.17 19.73 -20.34
N SER A 17 18.25 20.04 -19.43
CA SER A 17 18.15 19.38 -18.12
C SER A 17 17.82 17.89 -18.24
N THR A 18 16.92 17.50 -19.15
CA THR A 18 16.62 16.08 -19.44
C THR A 18 17.86 15.34 -19.94
N ALA A 19 18.64 15.97 -20.82
CA ALA A 19 19.89 15.39 -21.32
C ALA A 19 20.93 15.20 -20.19
N ALA A 20 21.06 16.19 -19.30
CA ALA A 20 21.95 16.12 -18.14
C ALA A 20 21.53 15.01 -17.17
N MET A 21 20.22 14.90 -16.87
CA MET A 21 19.67 13.83 -16.01
C MET A 21 19.90 12.44 -16.61
N LEU A 22 19.67 12.27 -17.93
CA LEU A 22 19.90 11.01 -18.63
C LEU A 22 21.37 10.58 -18.55
N ARG A 23 22.30 11.53 -18.76
CA ARG A 23 23.74 11.28 -18.64
C ARG A 23 24.11 10.85 -17.22
N ALA A 24 23.69 11.60 -16.21
CA ALA A 24 23.98 11.30 -14.81
C ALA A 24 23.44 9.93 -14.40
N LEU A 25 22.14 9.66 -14.63
CA LEU A 25 21.53 8.36 -14.32
C LEU A 25 22.23 7.21 -15.04
N TYR A 26 22.54 7.37 -16.33
CA TYR A 26 23.23 6.33 -17.07
C TYR A 26 24.64 6.08 -16.52
N GLN A 27 25.44 7.13 -16.30
CA GLN A 27 26.82 6.99 -15.90
C GLN A 27 26.98 6.51 -14.46
N ASP A 28 26.11 6.97 -13.56
CA ASP A 28 26.28 6.75 -12.11
C ASP A 28 25.58 5.48 -11.63
N LEU A 29 24.47 5.08 -12.26
CA LEU A 29 23.65 3.94 -11.82
C LEU A 29 23.67 2.79 -12.83
N TYR A 30 23.31 3.06 -14.08
CA TYR A 30 23.05 1.98 -15.05
C TYR A 30 24.31 1.38 -15.67
N LYS A 31 25.26 2.22 -16.10
CA LYS A 31 26.52 1.78 -16.72
C LYS A 31 27.38 0.95 -15.76
N PRO A 32 27.49 1.27 -14.46
CA PRO A 32 28.20 0.42 -13.50
C PRO A 32 27.41 -0.84 -13.10
N GLY A 33 26.12 -0.94 -13.47
CA GLY A 33 25.29 -2.11 -13.14
C GLY A 33 24.69 -2.10 -11.74
N LEU A 34 24.60 -0.94 -11.08
CA LEU A 34 24.12 -0.86 -9.70
C LEU A 34 22.65 -1.25 -9.61
N TYR A 35 22.34 -2.20 -8.72
CA TYR A 35 20.98 -2.68 -8.44
C TYR A 35 20.25 -3.23 -9.67
N SER A 36 20.97 -3.87 -10.59
CA SER A 36 20.42 -4.34 -11.87
C SER A 36 19.29 -5.38 -11.76
N ASP A 37 19.17 -6.04 -10.61
CA ASP A 37 18.07 -6.92 -10.22
C ASP A 37 16.77 -6.16 -9.92
N LEU A 38 16.86 -4.87 -9.56
CA LEU A 38 15.72 -4.00 -9.29
C LEU A 38 15.25 -3.22 -10.51
N TRP A 39 15.96 -3.23 -11.64
CA TRP A 39 15.54 -2.44 -12.80
C TRP A 39 14.27 -3.01 -13.43
N PHE A 40 13.27 -2.16 -13.64
CA PHE A 40 12.11 -2.52 -14.47
C PHE A 40 12.53 -2.55 -15.93
N ARG A 41 12.24 -3.66 -16.62
CA ARG A 41 12.65 -3.89 -18.00
C ARG A 41 11.44 -4.00 -18.90
N LEU A 42 11.51 -3.32 -20.03
CA LEU A 42 10.53 -3.35 -21.11
C LEU A 42 11.28 -3.63 -22.41
N ASP A 43 10.77 -4.54 -23.24
CA ASP A 43 11.41 -4.96 -24.49
C ASP A 43 12.88 -5.42 -24.31
N GLY A 44 13.16 -6.07 -23.17
CA GLY A 44 14.49 -6.61 -22.83
C GLY A 44 15.50 -5.58 -22.29
N LYS A 45 15.18 -4.28 -22.31
CA LYS A 45 16.05 -3.20 -21.83
C LYS A 45 15.49 -2.51 -20.59
N PRO A 46 16.31 -1.84 -19.76
CA PRO A 46 15.81 -0.96 -18.71
C PRO A 46 14.87 0.09 -19.30
N MET A 47 13.70 0.26 -18.69
CA MET A 47 12.72 1.24 -19.15
C MET A 47 12.98 2.61 -18.50
N ILE A 48 12.81 3.68 -19.27
CA ILE A 48 12.84 5.04 -18.74
C ILE A 48 11.74 5.90 -19.37
N MET A 49 11.04 6.66 -18.55
CA MET A 49 10.04 7.63 -19.00
C MET A 49 10.72 8.98 -19.22
N ALA A 50 11.26 9.18 -20.42
CA ALA A 50 12.05 10.35 -20.80
C ALA A 50 12.03 10.59 -22.31
N TYR A 51 12.40 11.80 -22.73
CA TYR A 51 12.50 12.18 -24.14
C TYR A 51 13.90 11.88 -24.69
N PRO A 52 14.06 10.89 -25.58
CA PRO A 52 15.37 10.57 -26.17
C PRO A 52 15.91 11.72 -27.04
N ASP A 53 15.01 12.54 -27.60
CA ASP A 53 15.34 13.70 -28.43
C ASP A 53 16.06 14.82 -27.66
N ALA A 54 16.10 14.75 -26.32
CA ALA A 54 16.95 15.62 -25.51
C ALA A 54 18.44 15.38 -25.77
N LEU A 55 18.81 14.18 -26.22
CA LEU A 55 20.20 13.84 -26.53
C LEU A 55 20.53 14.34 -27.95
N PRO A 56 21.54 15.21 -28.14
CA PRO A 56 21.90 15.71 -29.47
C PRO A 56 22.58 14.63 -30.30
N ALA A 57 22.34 14.62 -31.63
CA ALA A 57 22.88 13.58 -32.51
C ALA A 57 24.42 13.49 -32.46
N GLN A 58 25.09 14.64 -32.30
CA GLN A 58 26.54 14.75 -32.11
C GLN A 58 26.85 15.37 -30.73
N GLY A 59 27.82 14.78 -30.06
CA GLY A 59 28.42 15.33 -28.85
C GLY A 59 29.50 16.36 -29.17
N VAL A 60 30.14 16.89 -28.12
CA VAL A 60 31.23 17.88 -28.26
C VAL A 60 32.53 17.27 -28.85
N CYS A 61 32.61 15.94 -28.89
CA CYS A 61 33.67 15.17 -29.53
C CYS A 61 33.18 13.75 -29.85
N ASP A 62 33.98 12.93 -30.53
CA ASP A 62 33.62 11.56 -30.91
C ASP A 62 33.30 10.68 -29.69
N LYS A 63 34.07 10.82 -28.60
CA LYS A 63 33.83 10.09 -27.35
C LYS A 63 32.48 10.44 -26.73
N ASP A 64 32.11 11.73 -26.77
CA ASP A 64 30.83 12.19 -26.25
C ASP A 64 29.66 11.70 -27.13
N THR A 65 29.85 11.74 -28.45
CA THR A 65 28.89 11.17 -29.41
C THR A 65 28.66 9.67 -29.16
N ALA A 66 29.72 8.91 -28.91
CA ALA A 66 29.63 7.49 -28.56
C ALA A 66 28.80 7.28 -27.28
N LEU A 67 29.05 8.06 -26.22
CA LEU A 67 28.26 8.00 -24.98
C LEU A 67 26.78 8.30 -25.20
N LEU A 68 26.46 9.32 -26.00
CA LEU A 68 25.06 9.65 -26.33
C LEU A 68 24.36 8.49 -27.04
N ASN A 69 25.05 7.83 -27.96
CA ASN A 69 24.54 6.64 -28.65
C ASN A 69 24.43 5.43 -27.74
N GLU A 70 25.36 5.24 -26.79
CA GLU A 70 25.23 4.21 -25.74
C GLU A 70 23.93 4.43 -24.96
N ILE A 71 23.65 5.65 -24.50
CA ILE A 71 22.45 5.98 -23.73
C ILE A 71 21.18 5.69 -24.55
N ARG A 72 21.11 6.15 -25.82
CA ARG A 72 19.97 5.90 -26.71
C ARG A 72 19.67 4.42 -26.88
N ASN A 73 20.71 3.61 -27.00
CA ASN A 73 20.57 2.18 -27.26
C ASN A 73 20.33 1.37 -25.99
N PHE A 74 20.70 1.90 -24.82
CA PHE A 74 20.61 1.18 -23.56
C PHE A 74 19.19 1.08 -23.01
N PHE A 75 18.38 2.14 -23.14
CA PHE A 75 17.03 2.16 -22.59
C PHE A 75 15.94 1.81 -23.61
N THR A 76 14.81 1.31 -23.11
CA THR A 76 13.51 1.44 -23.78
C THR A 76 12.89 2.76 -23.32
N PHE A 77 12.79 3.72 -24.24
CA PHE A 77 12.22 5.03 -23.95
C PHE A 77 10.69 5.02 -24.11
N ARG A 78 10.00 5.67 -23.18
CA ARG A 78 8.59 6.05 -23.27
C ARG A 78 8.45 7.52 -22.90
N PRO A 79 8.45 8.46 -23.85
CA PRO A 79 8.32 9.88 -23.52
C PRO A 79 7.03 10.14 -22.73
N GLY A 80 7.10 11.01 -21.73
CA GLY A 80 5.94 11.30 -20.88
C GLY A 80 5.02 12.36 -21.46
N GLN A 81 3.72 12.08 -21.54
CA GLN A 81 2.66 13.03 -21.87
C GLN A 81 2.00 13.54 -20.58
N PRO A 82 2.17 14.84 -20.24
CA PRO A 82 1.63 15.39 -19.00
C PRO A 82 0.15 15.83 -19.06
N GLY A 83 -0.43 15.98 -20.26
CA GLY A 83 -1.75 16.59 -20.39
C GLY A 83 -2.91 15.70 -19.94
N TYR A 84 -3.83 16.23 -19.14
CA TYR A 84 -4.90 15.43 -18.51
C TYR A 84 -6.00 14.94 -19.44
N GLY A 85 -6.08 15.48 -20.66
CA GLY A 85 -7.05 15.02 -21.67
C GLY A 85 -6.51 15.16 -23.08
N THR A 86 -5.18 15.21 -23.22
CA THR A 86 -4.51 15.33 -24.53
C THR A 86 -4.35 13.97 -25.19
N GLY A 87 -4.12 12.91 -24.40
CA GLY A 87 -3.72 11.61 -24.92
C GLY A 87 -2.33 11.60 -25.59
N PRO A 88 -1.90 10.46 -26.13
CA PRO A 88 -0.62 10.35 -26.82
C PRO A 88 -0.62 11.20 -28.12
N VAL A 89 0.43 12.00 -28.31
CA VAL A 89 0.69 12.71 -29.57
C VAL A 89 1.71 11.99 -30.46
N THR A 90 2.41 11.00 -29.89
CA THR A 90 3.23 10.04 -30.62
C THR A 90 2.86 8.62 -30.23
N ASP A 91 3.26 7.64 -31.04
CA ASP A 91 2.98 6.21 -30.85
C ASP A 91 3.79 5.55 -29.71
N THR A 92 4.74 6.27 -29.10
CA THR A 92 5.65 5.77 -28.07
C THR A 92 5.44 6.39 -26.70
N GLN A 93 4.52 7.35 -26.56
CA GLN A 93 4.31 8.06 -25.31
C GLN A 93 3.56 7.21 -24.28
N TRP A 94 3.89 7.48 -23.01
CA TRP A 94 3.10 7.10 -21.84
C TRP A 94 2.50 8.34 -21.18
N GLY A 95 1.29 8.22 -20.65
CA GLY A 95 0.63 9.28 -19.89
C GLY A 95 1.10 9.43 -18.44
N TRP A 96 0.88 10.59 -17.84
CA TRP A 96 1.14 10.81 -16.42
C TRP A 96 -0.14 10.72 -15.57
N LEU A 97 -1.04 11.67 -15.76
CA LEU A 97 -2.33 11.76 -15.06
C LEU A 97 -3.36 12.15 -16.13
N GLU A 98 -4.52 11.48 -16.16
CA GLU A 98 -5.62 11.87 -17.04
C GLU A 98 -6.95 11.94 -16.28
N LYS A 99 -7.86 12.76 -16.78
CA LYS A 99 -9.27 12.73 -16.38
C LYS A 99 -10.00 11.61 -17.13
N PHE A 100 -11.13 11.20 -16.60
CA PHE A 100 -12.00 10.26 -17.31
C PHE A 100 -12.64 10.92 -18.55
N PRO A 101 -12.84 10.19 -19.67
CA PRO A 101 -12.29 8.85 -19.93
C PRO A 101 -10.81 8.89 -20.31
N GLN A 102 -9.99 8.02 -19.73
CA GLN A 102 -8.56 7.97 -20.06
C GLN A 102 -8.31 7.47 -21.49
N HIS A 103 -7.23 7.95 -22.08
CA HIS A 103 -6.72 7.50 -23.37
C HIS A 103 -5.91 6.20 -23.24
N LYS A 104 -5.74 5.53 -24.38
CA LYS A 104 -4.87 4.36 -24.56
C LYS A 104 -3.49 4.85 -24.99
N PHE A 105 -2.44 4.55 -24.23
CA PHE A 105 -1.05 4.90 -24.56
C PHE A 105 -0.34 3.71 -25.20
N VAL A 106 0.44 4.00 -26.26
CA VAL A 106 1.00 2.98 -27.18
C VAL A 106 -0.11 2.03 -27.66
N PRO A 107 -1.15 2.55 -28.35
CA PRO A 107 -2.26 1.73 -28.82
C PRO A 107 -1.80 0.77 -29.91
N ARG A 108 -2.37 -0.43 -29.92
CA ARG A 108 -2.09 -1.49 -30.90
C ARG A 108 -3.26 -1.66 -31.86
N ALA A 109 -2.98 -2.24 -33.03
CA ALA A 109 -3.98 -2.45 -34.08
C ALA A 109 -5.15 -3.35 -33.66
N ASP A 110 -4.93 -4.24 -32.69
CA ASP A 110 -5.97 -5.11 -32.11
C ASP A 110 -6.87 -4.41 -31.07
N GLY A 111 -6.63 -3.12 -30.82
CA GLY A 111 -7.36 -2.33 -29.83
C GLY A 111 -6.82 -2.44 -28.40
N SER A 112 -5.81 -3.28 -28.14
CA SER A 112 -5.07 -3.26 -26.87
C SER A 112 -4.16 -2.03 -26.77
N CYS A 113 -3.57 -1.83 -25.60
CA CYS A 113 -2.59 -0.77 -25.39
C CYS A 113 -1.60 -1.15 -24.30
N GLU A 114 -0.44 -0.52 -24.33
CA GLU A 114 0.59 -0.80 -23.33
C GLU A 114 0.24 -0.19 -21.99
N MET A 115 -0.32 1.03 -21.97
CA MET A 115 -0.57 1.74 -20.71
C MET A 115 -1.86 2.55 -20.68
N MET A 116 -2.48 2.61 -19.50
CA MET A 116 -3.48 3.61 -19.15
C MET A 116 -3.17 4.19 -17.75
N THR A 117 -3.56 5.43 -17.51
CA THR A 117 -3.36 6.11 -16.22
C THR A 117 -4.57 5.92 -15.30
N VAL A 118 -4.34 6.03 -14.00
CA VAL A 118 -5.38 6.04 -12.96
C VAL A 118 -5.06 7.19 -12.00
N GLY A 119 -5.92 8.21 -11.99
CA GLY A 119 -5.77 9.38 -11.13
C GLY A 119 -6.79 9.42 -10.00
N VAL A 120 -6.36 9.84 -8.80
CA VAL A 120 -7.25 10.01 -7.64
C VAL A 120 -8.10 11.27 -7.76
N ALA A 121 -7.49 12.37 -8.17
CA ALA A 121 -8.12 13.65 -8.49
C ALA A 121 -7.32 14.33 -9.62
N GLN A 122 -7.91 15.32 -10.27
CA GLN A 122 -7.27 16.08 -11.34
C GLN A 122 -7.55 17.57 -11.13
N ASN A 123 -6.51 18.39 -11.04
CA ASN A 123 -6.62 19.85 -10.98
C ASN A 123 -6.98 20.41 -12.37
N CYS A 124 -8.18 20.07 -12.82
CA CYS A 124 -8.82 20.51 -14.05
C CYS A 124 -10.34 20.61 -13.83
N ASN A 125 -11.04 21.27 -14.75
CA ASN A 125 -12.48 21.38 -14.78
C ASN A 125 -12.99 21.36 -16.23
N ASP A 126 -14.27 21.67 -16.45
CA ASP A 126 -14.86 21.69 -17.79
C ASP A 126 -14.23 22.74 -18.73
N GLU A 127 -13.72 23.83 -18.16
CA GLU A 127 -13.19 24.97 -18.91
C GLU A 127 -11.68 24.84 -19.13
N ARG A 128 -10.97 24.19 -18.20
CA ARG A 128 -9.50 24.21 -18.11
C ARG A 128 -8.95 22.82 -17.89
N ILE A 129 -8.04 22.39 -18.76
CA ILE A 129 -7.37 21.09 -18.67
C ILE A 129 -6.24 21.04 -17.63
N CYS A 130 -5.86 22.21 -17.10
CA CYS A 130 -4.96 22.39 -15.97
C CYS A 130 -5.40 23.69 -15.28
N THR A 131 -5.63 23.67 -13.97
CA THR A 131 -6.05 24.80 -13.13
C THR A 131 -5.58 24.56 -11.69
N HIS A 132 -5.91 25.45 -10.74
CA HIS A 132 -5.58 25.24 -9.33
C HIS A 132 -6.71 24.45 -8.65
N PHE A 133 -6.36 23.53 -7.75
CA PHE A 133 -7.35 22.74 -7.01
C PHE A 133 -8.29 23.59 -6.16
N ASN A 134 -7.84 24.76 -5.71
CA ASN A 134 -8.65 25.72 -4.98
C ASN A 134 -9.51 26.64 -5.88
N ASP A 135 -9.52 26.42 -7.21
CA ASP A 135 -10.50 27.03 -8.10
C ASP A 135 -11.84 26.28 -8.05
N GLY A 136 -12.92 26.92 -8.51
CA GLY A 136 -14.25 26.33 -8.49
C GLY A 136 -14.40 25.10 -9.41
N LYS A 137 -15.16 24.11 -8.94
CA LYS A 137 -15.59 22.93 -9.71
C LYS A 137 -14.43 22.15 -10.34
N THR A 138 -13.32 21.99 -9.61
CA THR A 138 -12.26 21.08 -10.03
C THR A 138 -12.65 19.62 -9.79
N TYR A 139 -12.02 18.71 -10.52
CA TYR A 139 -12.32 17.28 -10.44
C TYR A 139 -11.59 16.64 -9.26
N GLY A 140 -12.18 16.81 -8.07
CA GLY A 140 -11.74 16.18 -6.83
C GLY A 140 -11.98 14.67 -6.77
N ARG A 141 -11.68 14.06 -5.61
CA ARG A 141 -11.79 12.62 -5.35
C ARG A 141 -13.21 12.07 -5.54
N SER A 142 -14.21 12.92 -5.40
CA SER A 142 -15.63 12.57 -5.46
C SER A 142 -16.29 12.90 -6.79
N PHE A 143 -15.62 13.64 -7.67
CA PHE A 143 -16.11 13.91 -9.02
C PHE A 143 -16.13 12.62 -9.85
N THR A 144 -17.19 12.41 -10.63
CA THR A 144 -17.21 11.37 -11.67
C THR A 144 -17.78 11.96 -12.94
N TYR A 145 -17.38 11.44 -14.09
CA TYR A 145 -17.96 11.86 -15.36
C TYR A 145 -19.43 11.43 -15.48
N ARG A 146 -19.78 10.26 -14.93
CA ARG A 146 -21.16 9.77 -14.90
C ARG A 146 -22.09 10.66 -14.08
N ASP A 147 -21.72 10.99 -12.84
CA ASP A 147 -22.61 11.64 -11.87
C ASP A 147 -22.29 13.14 -11.69
N ARG A 148 -21.25 13.64 -12.37
CA ARG A 148 -20.74 15.01 -12.25
C ARG A 148 -20.46 15.34 -10.77
N PHE A 149 -20.98 16.47 -10.30
CA PHE A 149 -20.83 16.92 -8.91
C PHE A 149 -21.97 16.44 -7.99
N SER A 150 -22.91 15.62 -8.46
CA SER A 150 -24.13 15.27 -7.70
C SER A 150 -23.88 14.44 -6.44
N LYS A 151 -22.72 13.80 -6.34
CA LYS A 151 -22.31 12.98 -5.18
C LYS A 151 -21.47 13.73 -4.14
N ILE A 152 -21.21 15.02 -4.35
CA ILE A 152 -20.34 15.77 -3.46
C ILE A 152 -21.12 16.27 -2.25
N ASP A 153 -20.68 15.82 -1.08
CA ASP A 153 -21.08 16.28 0.24
C ASP A 153 -19.85 16.33 1.18
N GLU A 154 -20.06 16.72 2.44
CA GLU A 154 -19.00 16.85 3.45
C GLU A 154 -18.23 15.54 3.77
N ASN A 155 -18.72 14.38 3.35
CA ASN A 155 -18.11 13.06 3.58
C ASN A 155 -17.77 12.31 2.29
N SER A 156 -18.14 12.85 1.13
CA SER A 156 -17.96 12.23 -0.18
C SER A 156 -16.51 11.82 -0.48
N TYR A 157 -15.53 12.62 -0.03
CA TYR A 157 -14.10 12.34 -0.17
C TYR A 157 -13.65 11.02 0.49
N LYS A 158 -14.49 10.34 1.26
CA LYS A 158 -14.17 9.03 1.87
C LYS A 158 -14.43 7.85 0.94
N TYR A 159 -15.10 8.03 -0.19
CA TYR A 159 -15.60 6.91 -1.01
C TYR A 159 -14.80 6.63 -2.28
N GLY A 160 -13.92 7.54 -2.71
CA GLY A 160 -13.09 7.35 -3.89
C GLY A 160 -13.87 7.08 -5.18
N TYR A 161 -14.91 7.88 -5.44
CA TYR A 161 -15.74 7.72 -6.63
C TYR A 161 -14.96 7.95 -7.92
N ASN A 162 -14.14 9.00 -8.00
CA ASN A 162 -13.35 9.34 -9.18
C ASN A 162 -12.39 8.20 -9.54
N VAL A 163 -11.56 7.80 -8.57
CA VAL A 163 -10.55 6.77 -8.78
C VAL A 163 -11.17 5.41 -9.12
N GLN A 164 -12.37 5.10 -8.62
CA GLN A 164 -13.07 3.88 -9.04
C GLN A 164 -13.50 3.94 -10.50
N GLU A 165 -14.06 5.05 -10.96
CA GLU A 165 -14.50 5.22 -12.35
C GLU A 165 -13.31 5.10 -13.32
N GLN A 166 -12.15 5.63 -12.92
CA GLN A 166 -10.89 5.50 -13.64
C GLN A 166 -10.43 4.02 -13.69
N TRP A 167 -10.51 3.30 -12.57
CA TRP A 167 -10.17 1.88 -12.50
C TRP A 167 -11.12 0.99 -13.30
N ASP A 168 -12.42 1.28 -13.28
CA ASP A 168 -13.43 0.50 -14.00
C ASP A 168 -13.13 0.47 -15.50
N ARG A 169 -12.70 1.60 -16.08
CA ARG A 169 -12.24 1.65 -17.47
C ARG A 169 -10.94 0.89 -17.70
N VAL A 170 -9.98 0.98 -16.79
CA VAL A 170 -8.73 0.20 -16.89
C VAL A 170 -9.01 -1.30 -16.87
N LEU A 171 -9.94 -1.75 -16.02
CA LEU A 171 -10.35 -3.15 -15.96
C LEU A 171 -11.13 -3.62 -17.20
N ASP A 172 -11.95 -2.74 -17.78
CA ASP A 172 -12.68 -3.01 -19.03
C ASP A 172 -11.75 -3.12 -20.25
N ILE A 173 -10.76 -2.23 -20.35
CA ILE A 173 -9.80 -2.22 -21.47
C ILE A 173 -8.69 -3.27 -21.32
N GLY A 174 -8.18 -3.48 -20.10
CA GLY A 174 -7.08 -4.41 -19.82
C GLY A 174 -5.75 -4.03 -20.48
N PRO A 175 -5.13 -2.87 -20.15
CA PRO A 175 -3.79 -2.53 -20.61
C PRO A 175 -2.73 -3.47 -20.02
N ASP A 176 -1.51 -3.48 -20.57
CA ASP A 176 -0.39 -4.22 -19.96
C ASP A 176 0.06 -3.58 -18.63
N ILE A 177 -0.03 -2.25 -18.55
CA ILE A 177 0.40 -1.43 -17.41
C ILE A 177 -0.72 -0.46 -17.02
N ALA A 178 -1.10 -0.48 -15.74
CA ALA A 178 -1.88 0.58 -15.11
C ALA A 178 -0.94 1.51 -14.33
N PHE A 179 -0.90 2.79 -14.69
CA PHE A 179 -0.05 3.80 -14.05
C PHE A 179 -0.87 4.63 -13.06
N ILE A 180 -0.68 4.40 -11.76
CA ILE A 180 -1.43 5.05 -10.68
C ILE A 180 -0.66 6.30 -10.23
N THR A 181 -1.33 7.45 -10.26
CA THR A 181 -0.77 8.76 -9.90
C THR A 181 -1.63 9.43 -8.83
N GLY A 182 -1.12 9.93 -7.70
CA GLY A 182 0.22 9.78 -7.08
C GLY A 182 0.16 9.01 -5.74
N TRP A 183 1.30 8.89 -5.02
CA TRP A 183 1.33 8.23 -3.70
C TRP A 183 1.30 9.22 -2.54
N ASN A 184 2.35 10.03 -2.39
CA ASN A 184 2.49 11.06 -1.35
C ASN A 184 3.57 12.03 -1.84
N GLU A 185 3.19 13.21 -2.25
CA GLU A 185 4.09 14.22 -2.75
C GLU A 185 5.00 14.80 -1.67
N TRP A 186 6.24 15.05 -2.07
CA TRP A 186 7.24 15.61 -1.16
C TRP A 186 6.94 17.06 -0.76
N ILE A 187 6.29 17.83 -1.65
CA ILE A 187 5.94 19.23 -1.42
C ILE A 187 4.49 19.49 -1.79
N MET A 188 3.85 20.35 -1.01
CA MET A 188 2.59 20.97 -1.38
C MET A 188 2.89 22.33 -2.02
N GLY A 189 2.80 22.40 -3.35
CA GLY A 189 3.08 23.62 -4.10
C GLY A 189 2.04 24.71 -3.82
N GLN A 190 2.51 25.84 -3.27
CA GLN A 190 1.75 27.08 -3.12
C GLN A 190 2.46 28.18 -3.91
N PHE A 191 1.78 28.76 -4.91
CA PHE A 191 2.36 29.81 -5.74
C PHE A 191 1.57 31.13 -5.60
N HIS A 192 2.31 32.22 -5.36
CA HIS A 192 1.75 33.57 -5.16
C HIS A 192 1.47 34.32 -6.46
N GLU A 193 1.95 33.77 -7.58
CA GLU A 193 1.58 34.21 -8.93
C GLU A 193 0.90 33.04 -9.65
N PRO A 194 -0.42 33.09 -9.88
CA PRO A 194 -1.09 32.04 -10.64
C PRO A 194 -0.55 32.05 -12.08
N TRP A 195 -0.19 30.88 -12.60
CA TRP A 195 0.25 30.72 -13.99
C TRP A 195 -0.91 30.85 -14.99
N LEU A 196 -2.15 30.82 -14.51
CA LEU A 196 -3.34 31.21 -15.25
C LEU A 196 -3.85 32.54 -14.70
N LYS A 197 -3.70 33.62 -15.47
CA LYS A 197 -4.26 34.93 -15.14
C LYS A 197 -5.66 35.03 -15.76
N ASP A 198 -6.69 34.63 -15.03
CA ASP A 198 -8.08 34.97 -15.36
C ASP A 198 -8.83 35.49 -14.12
N ASN A 199 -10.03 36.06 -14.35
CA ASN A 199 -10.82 36.72 -13.31
C ASN A 199 -11.43 35.75 -12.29
N ASP A 200 -11.44 34.44 -12.59
CA ASP A 200 -12.04 33.40 -11.74
C ASP A 200 -10.97 32.56 -11.02
N SER A 201 -9.69 32.74 -11.38
CA SER A 201 -8.55 32.15 -10.69
C SER A 201 -8.37 32.82 -9.34
N THR A 202 -8.19 31.99 -8.32
CA THR A 202 -7.71 32.46 -7.03
C THR A 202 -6.36 33.18 -7.19
N GLN A 203 -6.11 34.23 -6.39
CA GLN A 203 -4.82 34.93 -6.36
C GLN A 203 -3.69 34.07 -5.72
N LEU A 204 -4.02 32.84 -5.31
CA LEU A 204 -3.13 31.87 -4.71
C LEU A 204 -3.34 30.52 -5.38
N ALA A 205 -2.31 29.98 -6.02
CA ALA A 205 -2.40 28.69 -6.69
C ALA A 205 -2.03 27.54 -5.75
N MET A 206 -3.02 26.73 -5.36
CA MET A 206 -2.85 25.44 -4.68
C MET A 206 -3.13 24.34 -5.69
N VAL A 207 -2.14 23.49 -5.99
CA VAL A 207 -2.12 22.84 -7.32
C VAL A 207 -2.37 21.36 -7.24
N ASP A 208 -1.61 20.69 -6.37
CA ASP A 208 -1.52 19.24 -6.36
C ASP A 208 -2.15 18.64 -5.09
N GLN A 209 -1.98 19.32 -3.95
CA GLN A 209 -2.59 18.97 -2.66
C GLN A 209 -3.19 20.25 -2.05
N TYR A 210 -4.50 20.31 -1.84
CA TYR A 210 -5.17 21.48 -1.28
C TYR A 210 -6.02 21.12 -0.06
N ASP A 211 -6.94 20.17 -0.21
CA ASP A 211 -7.80 19.68 0.87
C ASP A 211 -8.10 18.18 0.68
N ARG A 212 -8.95 17.61 1.55
CA ARG A 212 -9.29 16.17 1.50
C ARG A 212 -10.03 15.75 0.23
N GLU A 213 -10.75 16.66 -0.41
CA GLU A 213 -11.47 16.44 -1.68
C GLU A 213 -10.56 16.73 -2.88
N HIS A 214 -9.64 17.68 -2.76
CA HIS A 214 -8.80 18.20 -3.84
C HIS A 214 -7.33 17.89 -3.57
N SER A 215 -6.98 16.63 -3.80
CA SER A 215 -5.64 16.08 -3.62
C SER A 215 -5.48 14.88 -4.54
N ARG A 216 -4.37 14.85 -5.30
CA ARG A 216 -4.13 13.81 -6.31
C ARG A 216 -3.41 12.56 -5.79
N ASP A 217 -3.00 12.58 -4.52
CA ASP A 217 -2.28 11.48 -3.89
C ASP A 217 -3.21 10.44 -3.26
N ILE A 218 -2.70 9.21 -3.12
CA ILE A 218 -3.43 8.05 -2.61
C ILE A 218 -3.02 7.64 -1.18
N GLU A 219 -2.20 8.47 -0.54
CA GLU A 219 -1.67 8.29 0.81
C GLU A 219 -2.79 8.00 1.81
N MET A 220 -2.41 7.45 2.96
CA MET A 220 -3.33 7.26 4.07
C MET A 220 -3.30 8.49 4.97
N ASP A 221 -4.43 8.80 5.59
CA ASP A 221 -4.51 9.79 6.67
C ASP A 221 -4.89 9.13 8.00
N LYS A 222 -4.78 9.88 9.11
CA LYS A 222 -5.13 9.36 10.45
C LYS A 222 -6.52 9.76 10.93
N ASP A 223 -7.16 10.75 10.29
CA ASP A 223 -8.37 11.41 10.82
C ASP A 223 -9.35 11.94 9.75
N GLY A 224 -9.25 11.46 8.51
CA GLY A 224 -10.16 11.78 7.42
C GLY A 224 -10.68 10.53 6.71
N TYR A 225 -10.00 10.10 5.65
CA TYR A 225 -10.36 8.92 4.86
C TYR A 225 -9.61 7.64 5.26
N LEU A 226 -8.75 7.70 6.28
CA LEU A 226 -7.99 6.59 6.82
C LEU A 226 -7.14 5.89 5.74
N ASP A 227 -7.35 4.58 5.55
CA ASP A 227 -6.71 3.78 4.51
C ASP A 227 -7.63 3.43 3.34
N THR A 228 -8.76 4.13 3.18
CA THR A 228 -9.79 3.74 2.22
C THR A 228 -9.28 3.69 0.78
N TYR A 229 -8.52 4.70 0.36
CA TYR A 229 -7.92 4.77 -0.97
C TYR A 229 -6.85 3.69 -1.18
N TYR A 230 -6.05 3.41 -0.15
CA TYR A 230 -5.07 2.33 -0.19
C TYR A 230 -5.75 0.96 -0.35
N LEU A 231 -6.82 0.68 0.41
CA LEU A 231 -7.58 -0.57 0.30
C LEU A 231 -8.28 -0.69 -1.06
N GLN A 232 -8.82 0.41 -1.59
CA GLN A 232 -9.40 0.46 -2.93
C GLN A 232 -8.36 0.14 -4.02
N MET A 233 -7.17 0.75 -3.92
CA MET A 233 -6.03 0.47 -4.80
C MET A 233 -5.67 -1.03 -4.77
N VAL A 234 -5.50 -1.60 -3.58
CA VAL A 234 -5.16 -3.02 -3.41
C VAL A 234 -6.25 -3.92 -4.00
N SER A 235 -7.52 -3.56 -3.81
CA SER A 235 -8.68 -4.28 -4.36
C SER A 235 -8.64 -4.30 -5.89
N ASN A 236 -8.40 -3.14 -6.53
CA ASN A 236 -8.36 -3.03 -7.98
C ASN A 236 -7.10 -3.65 -8.60
N ILE A 237 -5.94 -3.54 -7.95
CA ILE A 237 -4.72 -4.23 -8.39
C ILE A 237 -4.93 -5.76 -8.38
N ARG A 238 -5.65 -6.31 -7.38
CA ARG A 238 -5.98 -7.74 -7.34
C ARG A 238 -6.93 -8.16 -8.45
N ARG A 239 -7.86 -7.29 -8.87
CA ARG A 239 -8.72 -7.54 -10.04
C ARG A 239 -7.91 -7.49 -11.34
N PHE A 240 -7.01 -6.53 -11.46
CA PHE A 240 -6.19 -6.30 -12.66
C PHE A 240 -5.11 -7.38 -12.85
N LYS A 241 -4.30 -7.67 -11.82
CA LYS A 241 -3.19 -8.64 -11.89
C LYS A 241 -3.61 -10.07 -11.55
N GLY A 242 -4.81 -10.25 -11.00
CA GLY A 242 -5.23 -11.47 -10.33
C GLY A 242 -4.70 -11.58 -8.89
N ALA A 243 -5.26 -12.52 -8.14
CA ALA A 243 -4.81 -12.85 -6.79
C ALA A 243 -4.10 -14.21 -6.77
N VAL A 244 -3.04 -14.34 -5.96
CA VAL A 244 -2.32 -15.60 -5.80
C VAL A 244 -3.25 -16.67 -5.22
N GLN A 245 -3.25 -17.85 -5.82
CA GLN A 245 -4.01 -18.98 -5.30
C GLN A 245 -3.54 -19.34 -3.88
N ARG A 246 -4.49 -19.46 -2.96
CA ARG A 246 -4.20 -19.82 -1.57
C ARG A 246 -3.68 -21.26 -1.52
N LYS A 247 -2.64 -21.49 -0.72
CA LYS A 247 -2.19 -22.85 -0.40
C LYS A 247 -3.18 -23.46 0.61
N PRO A 248 -3.58 -24.73 0.44
CA PRO A 248 -4.45 -25.40 1.38
C PRO A 248 -3.78 -25.54 2.75
N VAL A 249 -4.61 -25.59 3.80
CA VAL A 249 -4.13 -25.91 5.14
C VAL A 249 -3.67 -27.37 5.19
N SER A 250 -2.66 -27.67 5.99
CA SER A 250 -2.17 -29.05 6.18
C SER A 250 -3.22 -29.92 6.91
N ALA A 251 -3.00 -31.23 6.95
CA ALA A 251 -3.83 -32.15 7.75
C ALA A 251 -3.72 -31.90 9.27
N PRO A 252 -4.68 -32.43 10.06
CA PRO A 252 -4.62 -32.67 11.50
C PRO A 252 -3.25 -32.64 12.16
N GLN A 253 -2.88 -31.71 13.06
CA GLN A 253 -1.62 -31.89 13.79
C GLN A 253 -1.64 -31.26 15.18
N THR A 254 -1.51 -32.10 16.21
CA THR A 254 -1.25 -31.71 17.60
C THR A 254 0.19 -31.19 17.75
N ILE A 255 0.35 -30.05 18.42
CA ILE A 255 1.66 -29.44 18.68
C ILE A 255 1.95 -29.45 20.18
N ARG A 256 3.11 -29.99 20.55
CA ARG A 256 3.68 -29.79 21.90
C ARG A 256 4.45 -28.48 21.90
N ILE A 257 3.82 -27.37 22.31
CA ILE A 257 4.38 -26.02 22.14
C ILE A 257 5.73 -25.80 22.86
N ARG A 258 6.07 -26.61 23.87
CA ARG A 258 7.37 -26.54 24.59
C ARG A 258 8.49 -27.38 23.94
N ALA A 259 8.18 -28.15 22.90
CA ALA A 259 9.14 -29.03 22.21
C ALA A 259 9.81 -28.39 20.97
N GLY A 260 9.59 -27.08 20.73
CA GLY A 260 10.25 -26.30 19.68
C GLY A 260 9.65 -26.43 18.28
N GLU A 261 10.26 -25.73 17.33
CA GLU A 261 9.69 -25.46 15.99
C GLU A 261 9.66 -26.65 15.03
N ARG A 262 10.43 -27.73 15.27
CA ARG A 262 10.60 -28.82 14.30
C ARG A 262 9.27 -29.45 13.87
N GLN A 263 8.29 -29.47 14.77
CA GLN A 263 6.94 -29.99 14.52
C GLN A 263 6.20 -29.20 13.44
N TRP A 264 6.52 -27.91 13.25
CA TRP A 264 5.83 -27.01 12.33
C TRP A 264 6.29 -27.13 10.87
N LYS A 265 7.29 -27.97 10.56
CA LYS A 265 7.85 -28.09 9.20
C LYS A 265 6.81 -28.50 8.16
N THR A 266 5.86 -29.35 8.52
CA THR A 266 4.79 -29.86 7.66
C THR A 266 3.52 -29.01 7.68
N VAL A 267 3.44 -28.02 8.56
CA VAL A 267 2.27 -27.15 8.70
C VAL A 267 2.25 -26.11 7.58
N SER A 268 1.14 -26.07 6.84
CA SER A 268 0.85 -25.15 5.74
C SER A 268 -0.50 -24.45 5.94
N PRO A 269 -0.71 -23.27 5.33
CA PRO A 269 0.30 -22.44 4.67
C PRO A 269 1.24 -21.76 5.68
N VAL A 270 2.33 -21.20 5.17
CA VAL A 270 3.12 -20.23 5.93
C VAL A 270 2.57 -18.85 5.60
N TYR A 271 2.04 -18.17 6.60
CA TYR A 271 1.55 -16.80 6.47
C TYR A 271 2.76 -15.88 6.63
N LEU A 272 3.10 -15.11 5.59
CA LEU A 272 4.30 -14.27 5.57
C LEU A 272 3.95 -12.82 5.91
N ASN A 273 4.89 -12.14 6.55
CA ASN A 273 4.85 -10.70 6.81
C ASN A 273 6.17 -10.03 6.38
N ASP A 274 6.13 -8.73 6.15
CA ASP A 274 7.31 -7.93 5.79
C ASP A 274 8.31 -7.88 6.93
N LYS A 275 9.60 -7.93 6.58
CA LYS A 275 10.71 -7.81 7.53
C LYS A 275 11.13 -6.34 7.61
N GLY A 276 11.49 -5.88 8.81
CA GLY A 276 11.99 -4.53 9.04
C GLY A 276 10.87 -3.51 9.29
N THR A 277 9.70 -3.97 9.70
CA THR A 277 8.54 -3.11 10.01
C THR A 277 8.67 -2.40 11.35
N THR A 278 9.60 -2.84 12.23
CA THR A 278 9.85 -2.25 13.56
C THR A 278 10.92 -1.15 13.57
N ILE A 279 11.34 -0.64 12.41
CA ILE A 279 12.35 0.43 12.36
C ILE A 279 11.82 1.67 13.08
N HIS A 280 12.64 2.23 13.97
CA HIS A 280 12.34 3.49 14.66
C HIS A 280 12.36 4.64 13.67
N ARG A 281 11.40 5.55 13.82
CA ARG A 281 11.21 6.71 12.95
C ARG A 281 11.43 7.96 13.78
N ASP A 282 12.39 8.78 13.38
CA ASP A 282 12.77 10.02 14.05
C ASP A 282 13.23 11.00 12.96
N TRP A 283 12.32 11.87 12.52
CA TRP A 283 12.53 12.74 11.36
C TRP A 283 11.81 14.07 11.54
N ASP A 284 12.48 15.13 11.11
CA ASP A 284 11.88 16.45 10.99
C ASP A 284 10.91 16.48 9.79
N GLY A 285 9.74 17.05 10.04
CA GLY A 285 8.75 17.37 9.04
C GLY A 285 8.89 18.81 8.55
N PHE A 286 7.80 19.36 8.03
CA PHE A 286 7.76 20.76 7.61
C PHE A 286 7.70 21.71 8.81
N GLY A 287 8.47 22.80 8.77
CA GLY A 287 8.52 23.79 9.85
C GLY A 287 9.08 23.19 11.15
N ASP A 288 8.40 23.44 12.27
CA ASP A 288 8.81 22.94 13.60
C ASP A 288 8.19 21.56 13.94
N HIS A 289 7.58 20.88 12.97
CA HIS A 289 7.02 19.55 13.19
C HIS A 289 8.13 18.50 13.25
N HIS A 290 8.09 17.66 14.28
CA HIS A 290 9.02 16.55 14.45
C HIS A 290 8.25 15.26 14.71
N TYR A 291 8.50 14.23 13.91
CA TYR A 291 7.86 12.93 14.07
C TYR A 291 8.83 11.95 14.73
N LYS A 292 8.44 11.42 15.89
CA LYS A 292 9.20 10.40 16.62
C LYS A 292 8.31 9.21 16.99
N ASN A 293 8.77 8.01 16.67
CA ASN A 293 8.15 6.74 17.01
C ASN A 293 9.20 5.64 17.19
N GLU A 294 9.35 5.18 18.43
CA GLU A 294 10.31 4.15 18.85
C GLU A 294 9.59 2.89 19.36
N THR A 295 8.31 2.74 19.03
CA THR A 295 7.46 1.66 19.56
C THR A 295 7.74 0.29 18.95
N GLY A 296 8.51 0.20 17.85
CA GLY A 296 8.89 -1.07 17.23
C GLY A 296 9.74 -1.94 18.16
N ARG A 297 9.34 -3.21 18.36
CA ARG A 297 10.05 -4.18 19.22
C ARG A 297 10.24 -5.55 18.57
N ASN A 298 9.14 -6.23 18.25
CA ASN A 298 9.14 -7.61 17.76
C ASN A 298 8.71 -7.66 16.28
N ASP A 299 9.68 -7.74 15.36
CA ASP A 299 9.48 -7.81 13.91
C ASP A 299 8.99 -9.21 13.49
N ILE A 300 7.67 -9.41 13.41
CA ILE A 300 7.04 -10.68 13.06
C ILE A 300 7.19 -10.90 11.56
N ILE A 301 7.83 -12.00 11.14
CA ILE A 301 8.09 -12.30 9.73
C ILE A 301 7.26 -13.46 9.18
N SER A 302 6.73 -14.30 10.06
CA SER A 302 5.81 -15.37 9.64
C SER A 302 4.93 -15.90 10.76
N ALA A 303 3.79 -16.44 10.37
CA ALA A 303 2.90 -17.20 11.24
C ALA A 303 2.53 -18.57 10.63
N LYS A 304 2.15 -19.51 11.49
CA LYS A 304 1.56 -20.80 11.13
C LYS A 304 0.43 -21.14 12.08
N VAL A 305 -0.55 -21.88 11.56
CA VAL A 305 -1.72 -22.32 12.32
C VAL A 305 -2.01 -23.78 12.01
N THR A 306 -2.28 -24.57 13.03
CA THR A 306 -2.81 -25.93 12.92
C THR A 306 -3.80 -26.20 14.05
N ARG A 307 -4.39 -27.39 14.08
CA ARG A 307 -5.43 -27.80 15.02
C ARG A 307 -5.37 -29.29 15.28
N ASP A 308 -6.04 -29.68 16.35
CA ASP A 308 -6.55 -31.03 16.56
C ASP A 308 -8.03 -30.97 17.01
N ALA A 309 -8.51 -32.04 17.64
CA ALA A 309 -9.88 -32.12 18.12
C ALA A 309 -10.20 -31.05 19.17
N ASP A 310 -9.21 -30.68 20.00
CA ASP A 310 -9.43 -29.91 21.23
C ASP A 310 -8.80 -28.51 21.18
N HIS A 311 -7.76 -28.32 20.36
CA HIS A 311 -6.95 -27.10 20.35
C HIS A 311 -6.72 -26.52 18.96
N LEU A 312 -6.62 -25.20 18.92
CA LEU A 312 -5.93 -24.46 17.86
C LEU A 312 -4.51 -24.13 18.33
N TYR A 313 -3.54 -24.33 17.45
CA TYR A 313 -2.15 -24.02 17.69
C TYR A 313 -1.73 -22.89 16.77
N PHE A 314 -1.15 -21.84 17.35
CA PHE A 314 -0.57 -20.73 16.62
C PHE A 314 0.92 -20.64 16.89
N MET A 315 1.68 -20.27 15.87
CA MET A 315 3.09 -20.01 15.95
C MET A 315 3.41 -18.72 15.20
N VAL A 316 4.25 -17.87 15.78
CA VAL A 316 4.92 -16.78 15.07
C VAL A 316 6.42 -16.86 15.23
N THR A 317 7.12 -16.43 14.19
CA THR A 317 8.57 -16.28 14.17
C THR A 317 8.91 -14.82 13.90
N CYS A 318 9.78 -14.25 14.72
CA CYS A 318 10.30 -12.91 14.56
C CYS A 318 11.69 -12.90 13.88
N ALA A 319 12.08 -11.77 13.32
CA ALA A 319 13.39 -11.59 12.69
C ALA A 319 14.57 -11.67 13.67
N ALA A 320 14.31 -11.33 14.94
CA ALA A 320 15.26 -11.35 16.06
C ALA A 320 14.63 -12.08 17.27
N PRO A 321 15.41 -12.41 18.31
CA PRO A 321 14.85 -12.91 19.57
C PRO A 321 13.73 -12.01 20.09
N ILE A 322 12.62 -12.62 20.50
CA ILE A 322 11.44 -11.92 21.02
C ILE A 322 11.82 -11.29 22.36
N THR A 323 11.42 -10.03 22.57
CA THR A 323 11.66 -9.32 23.81
C THR A 323 10.96 -9.99 24.99
N GLU A 324 11.38 -9.70 26.21
CA GLU A 324 10.65 -10.17 27.38
C GLU A 324 9.20 -9.66 27.38
N PRO A 325 8.24 -10.44 27.94
CA PRO A 325 6.85 -10.00 28.05
C PRO A 325 6.76 -8.71 28.86
N THR A 326 6.18 -7.67 28.26
CA THR A 326 5.96 -6.37 28.92
C THR A 326 4.48 -6.19 29.29
N GLU A 327 4.07 -4.95 29.56
CA GLU A 327 2.68 -4.54 29.82
C GLU A 327 1.70 -4.93 28.69
N GLU A 328 0.45 -4.47 28.80
CA GLU A 328 -0.63 -4.75 27.86
C GLU A 328 -0.21 -4.58 26.38
N GLY A 329 -0.66 -5.50 25.52
CA GLY A 329 -0.44 -5.42 24.06
C GLY A 329 0.88 -6.04 23.57
N TRP A 330 1.61 -6.79 24.40
CA TRP A 330 2.77 -7.56 23.95
C TRP A 330 2.35 -8.80 23.17
N MET A 331 2.70 -8.87 21.87
CA MET A 331 2.44 -10.03 20.99
C MET A 331 1.00 -10.57 21.07
N THR A 332 0.00 -9.69 20.88
CA THR A 332 -1.42 -10.02 20.91
C THR A 332 -1.86 -10.72 19.62
N LEU A 333 -2.65 -11.78 19.75
CA LEU A 333 -3.32 -12.48 18.64
C LEU A 333 -4.81 -12.11 18.66
N PHE A 334 -5.29 -11.50 17.57
CA PHE A 334 -6.70 -11.22 17.34
C PHE A 334 -7.32 -12.27 16.41
N LEU A 335 -8.54 -12.71 16.73
CA LEU A 335 -9.32 -13.64 15.92
C LEU A 335 -10.67 -13.04 15.55
N ASP A 336 -11.02 -13.12 14.28
CA ASP A 336 -12.34 -12.85 13.71
C ASP A 336 -12.91 -14.20 13.27
N THR A 337 -13.80 -14.75 14.10
CA THR A 337 -14.22 -16.16 14.03
C THR A 337 -15.47 -16.35 13.18
N ASP A 338 -16.25 -15.30 12.97
CA ASP A 338 -17.44 -15.31 12.11
C ASP A 338 -17.22 -14.63 10.74
N ARG A 339 -16.05 -14.00 10.56
CA ARG A 339 -15.63 -13.27 9.35
C ARG A 339 -16.57 -12.12 9.01
N SER A 340 -17.17 -11.52 10.04
CA SER A 340 -18.10 -10.41 9.92
C SER A 340 -17.50 -9.15 10.54
N LYS A 341 -17.34 -8.11 9.71
CA LYS A 341 -16.95 -6.78 10.20
C LYS A 341 -18.07 -6.05 10.96
N ALA A 342 -19.25 -6.64 11.07
CA ALA A 342 -20.38 -6.09 11.83
C ALA A 342 -20.35 -6.52 13.31
N THR A 343 -19.49 -7.47 13.67
CA THR A 343 -19.30 -8.04 15.00
C THR A 343 -17.87 -7.80 15.47
N GLY A 344 -17.62 -7.99 16.77
CA GLY A 344 -16.30 -7.78 17.35
C GLY A 344 -15.82 -6.32 17.38
N TRP A 345 -14.60 -6.12 17.89
CA TRP A 345 -13.88 -4.85 17.71
C TRP A 345 -13.20 -4.89 16.34
N GLU A 346 -13.66 -4.07 15.40
CA GLU A 346 -13.12 -4.03 14.02
C GLU A 346 -13.20 -5.39 13.28
N GLY A 347 -14.17 -6.23 13.66
CA GLY A 347 -14.32 -7.62 13.20
C GLY A 347 -13.75 -8.67 14.16
N PHE A 348 -12.92 -8.29 15.14
CA PHE A 348 -12.27 -9.27 16.01
C PHE A 348 -13.14 -9.63 17.21
N ASP A 349 -13.52 -10.91 17.30
CA ASP A 349 -14.30 -11.49 18.39
C ASP A 349 -13.45 -11.80 19.62
N PHE A 350 -12.17 -12.12 19.42
CA PHE A 350 -11.26 -12.51 20.48
C PHE A 350 -9.91 -11.79 20.41
N ALA A 351 -9.37 -11.49 21.59
CA ALA A 351 -7.99 -11.08 21.80
C ALA A 351 -7.31 -12.08 22.73
N ILE A 352 -6.16 -12.60 22.31
CA ILE A 352 -5.38 -13.62 23.01
C ILE A 352 -4.00 -13.04 23.29
N ASN A 353 -3.49 -13.24 24.50
CA ASN A 353 -2.20 -12.68 24.93
C ASN A 353 -2.14 -11.15 24.96
N ARG A 354 -3.29 -10.48 25.10
CA ARG A 354 -3.34 -9.02 25.32
C ARG A 354 -2.81 -8.66 26.71
N LEU A 355 -3.12 -9.47 27.73
CA LEU A 355 -2.58 -9.32 29.07
C LEU A 355 -1.25 -10.06 29.21
N THR A 356 -0.31 -9.50 29.99
CA THR A 356 1.02 -10.07 30.20
C THR A 356 0.95 -11.55 30.66
N PRO A 357 1.58 -12.49 29.93
CA PRO A 357 1.53 -13.91 30.25
C PRO A 357 2.27 -14.23 31.54
N LYS A 358 1.80 -15.24 32.28
CA LYS A 358 2.38 -15.67 33.56
C LYS A 358 2.40 -17.19 33.66
N ARG A 359 3.49 -17.76 34.18
CA ARG A 359 3.64 -19.21 34.44
C ARG A 359 3.30 -20.10 33.23
N GLY A 360 3.64 -19.65 32.03
CA GLY A 360 3.36 -20.39 30.78
C GLY A 360 1.90 -20.40 30.34
N LYS A 361 1.07 -19.51 30.89
CA LYS A 361 -0.32 -19.27 30.51
C LYS A 361 -0.51 -17.84 30.02
N THR A 362 -1.49 -17.63 29.16
CA THR A 362 -1.86 -16.33 28.62
C THR A 362 -3.38 -16.13 28.56
N SER A 363 -3.85 -14.88 28.49
CA SER A 363 -5.27 -14.57 28.46
C SER A 363 -5.94 -15.01 27.16
N VAL A 364 -7.19 -15.45 27.27
CA VAL A 364 -8.15 -15.54 26.15
C VAL A 364 -9.32 -14.65 26.53
N GLU A 365 -9.56 -13.63 25.72
CA GLU A 365 -10.54 -12.58 25.99
C GLU A 365 -11.53 -12.46 24.84
N ARG A 366 -12.80 -12.25 25.15
CA ARG A 366 -13.89 -12.08 24.20
C ARG A 366 -14.30 -10.61 24.15
N TYR A 367 -14.61 -10.13 22.96
CA TYR A 367 -15.18 -8.81 22.75
C TYR A 367 -16.58 -8.72 23.40
N LEU A 368 -16.80 -7.67 24.18
CA LEU A 368 -18.13 -7.29 24.66
C LEU A 368 -18.37 -5.81 24.41
N ARG A 369 -19.44 -5.50 23.68
CA ARG A 369 -19.95 -4.12 23.59
C ARG A 369 -20.51 -3.71 24.95
N THR A 370 -20.19 -2.51 25.41
CA THR A 370 -20.76 -1.97 26.66
C THR A 370 -22.07 -1.23 26.37
N ALA A 371 -22.75 -0.77 27.43
CA ALA A 371 -23.99 0.00 27.28
C ALA A 371 -23.76 1.37 26.63
N ASP A 372 -22.55 1.94 26.79
CA ASP A 372 -22.22 3.24 26.24
C ASP A 372 -21.96 3.14 24.73
N ALA A 373 -22.53 4.09 23.98
CA ALA A 373 -22.38 4.11 22.52
C ALA A 373 -20.90 4.21 22.12
N GLY A 374 -20.45 3.28 21.26
CA GLY A 374 -19.07 3.24 20.77
C GLY A 374 -18.04 2.66 21.75
N SER A 375 -18.47 2.19 22.93
CA SER A 375 -17.57 1.63 23.93
C SER A 375 -17.64 0.10 23.96
N PHE A 376 -16.51 -0.51 24.35
CA PHE A 376 -16.34 -1.95 24.42
C PHE A 376 -15.32 -2.33 25.50
N THR A 377 -15.31 -3.61 25.87
CA THR A 377 -14.30 -4.21 26.73
C THR A 377 -13.89 -5.58 26.21
N TRP A 378 -12.71 -6.03 26.63
CA TRP A 378 -12.23 -7.39 26.45
C TRP A 378 -12.46 -8.16 27.76
N GLU A 379 -13.42 -9.07 27.76
CA GLU A 379 -13.73 -9.92 28.92
C GLU A 379 -12.83 -11.17 28.92
N LYS A 380 -12.04 -11.38 29.98
CA LYS A 380 -11.26 -12.61 30.13
C LYS A 380 -12.19 -13.80 30.40
N ILE A 381 -12.28 -14.71 29.42
CA ILE A 381 -13.11 -15.91 29.49
C ILE A 381 -12.31 -17.18 29.80
N GLY A 382 -10.98 -17.12 29.77
CA GLY A 382 -10.13 -18.27 30.06
C GLY A 382 -8.65 -18.00 29.84
N GLU A 383 -7.89 -19.09 29.74
CA GLU A 383 -6.45 -19.06 29.51
C GLU A 383 -6.02 -20.09 28.46
N ALA A 384 -4.98 -19.74 27.70
CA ALA A 384 -4.30 -20.61 26.75
C ALA A 384 -2.87 -20.91 27.23
N ASP A 385 -2.29 -22.02 26.76
CA ASP A 385 -0.88 -22.31 26.98
C ASP A 385 -0.01 -21.48 26.05
N ILE A 386 1.09 -20.92 26.55
CA ILE A 386 2.06 -20.13 25.77
C ILE A 386 3.50 -20.60 26.03
N SER A 387 4.33 -20.54 24.99
CA SER A 387 5.77 -20.80 25.06
C SER A 387 6.53 -19.82 24.18
N VAL A 388 7.54 -19.16 24.74
CA VAL A 388 8.45 -18.26 24.01
C VAL A 388 9.87 -18.77 24.16
N LYS A 389 10.61 -18.86 23.05
CA LYS A 389 12.01 -19.26 23.04
C LYS A 389 12.74 -18.65 21.86
N GLY A 390 13.74 -17.80 22.14
CA GLY A 390 14.46 -17.09 21.08
C GLY A 390 13.49 -16.24 20.27
N ASN A 391 13.43 -16.45 18.96
CA ASN A 391 12.56 -15.72 18.05
C ASN A 391 11.19 -16.39 17.80
N LEU A 392 10.81 -17.37 18.61
CA LEU A 392 9.61 -18.19 18.41
C LEU A 392 8.62 -18.01 19.56
N LEU A 393 7.37 -17.68 19.24
CA LEU A 393 6.23 -17.71 20.17
C LEU A 393 5.19 -18.71 19.67
N GLN A 394 4.68 -19.53 20.57
CA GLN A 394 3.66 -20.54 20.29
C GLN A 394 2.53 -20.46 21.32
N ILE A 395 1.28 -20.59 20.87
CA ILE A 395 0.08 -20.62 21.71
C ILE A 395 -0.75 -21.86 21.38
N ALA A 396 -1.26 -22.55 22.40
CA ALA A 396 -2.28 -23.59 22.27
C ALA A 396 -3.57 -23.11 22.94
N VAL A 397 -4.59 -22.84 22.11
CA VAL A 397 -5.88 -22.28 22.52
C VAL A 397 -6.93 -23.40 22.55
N PRO A 398 -7.59 -23.68 23.68
CA PRO A 398 -8.71 -24.62 23.72
C PRO A 398 -9.86 -24.14 22.82
N ARG A 399 -10.28 -24.96 21.85
CA ARG A 399 -11.35 -24.63 20.90
C ARG A 399 -12.68 -24.32 21.59
N ALA A 400 -12.94 -24.99 22.72
CA ALA A 400 -14.13 -24.77 23.52
C ALA A 400 -14.28 -23.32 24.02
N LEU A 401 -13.17 -22.62 24.29
CA LEU A 401 -13.21 -21.20 24.69
C LEU A 401 -13.66 -20.29 23.55
N LEU A 402 -13.39 -20.68 22.30
CA LEU A 402 -13.70 -19.89 21.12
C LEU A 402 -15.09 -20.21 20.54
N GLY A 403 -15.77 -21.23 21.07
CA GLY A 403 -17.04 -21.71 20.51
C GLY A 403 -16.93 -22.32 19.10
N MET A 404 -15.71 -22.59 18.63
CA MET A 404 -15.44 -23.05 17.27
C MET A 404 -15.63 -24.57 17.15
N THR A 405 -16.74 -24.98 16.52
CA THR A 405 -17.08 -26.39 16.27
C THR A 405 -17.04 -26.70 14.77
N GLY A 406 -16.76 -27.96 14.43
CA GLY A 406 -16.70 -28.41 13.02
C GLY A 406 -15.50 -27.86 12.25
N THR A 407 -15.73 -27.61 10.96
CA THR A 407 -14.77 -27.08 9.98
C THR A 407 -14.47 -25.62 10.27
N LEU A 408 -13.19 -25.27 10.31
CA LEU A 408 -12.72 -23.95 10.71
C LEU A 408 -12.59 -23.01 9.49
N ASP A 409 -13.21 -21.83 9.58
CA ASP A 409 -13.06 -20.71 8.64
C ASP A 409 -13.03 -19.40 9.42
N PHE A 410 -11.85 -18.81 9.60
CA PHE A 410 -11.66 -17.62 10.44
C PHE A 410 -10.51 -16.75 9.95
N GLU A 411 -10.54 -15.48 10.33
CA GLU A 411 -9.47 -14.52 10.11
C GLU A 411 -8.65 -14.31 11.38
N PHE A 412 -7.35 -14.07 11.24
CA PHE A 412 -6.48 -13.77 12.37
C PHE A 412 -5.39 -12.75 12.05
N LYS A 413 -4.89 -12.10 13.09
CA LYS A 413 -3.87 -11.06 13.05
C LYS A 413 -3.01 -11.10 14.30
N TRP A 414 -1.72 -10.84 14.14
CA TRP A 414 -0.84 -10.54 15.26
C TRP A 414 -0.54 -9.04 15.32
N SER A 415 -0.45 -8.50 16.53
CA SER A 415 -0.01 -7.14 16.80
C SER A 415 0.89 -7.13 18.03
N ASP A 416 2.03 -6.46 17.94
CA ASP A 416 2.89 -6.17 19.08
C ASP A 416 2.92 -4.67 19.32
N ASN A 417 2.76 -4.26 20.58
CA ASN A 417 2.91 -2.88 21.04
C ASN A 417 1.92 -1.86 20.44
N MET A 418 0.67 -2.27 20.20
CA MET A 418 -0.40 -1.34 19.87
C MET A 418 -0.54 -0.29 20.99
N GLN A 419 -0.53 1.01 20.66
CA GLN A 419 -0.57 2.09 21.67
C GLN A 419 -1.99 2.65 21.85
N GLU A 420 -2.76 2.71 20.78
CA GLU A 420 -4.12 3.23 20.77
C GLU A 420 -5.12 2.14 20.38
N LYS A 421 -6.32 2.15 20.99
CA LYS A 421 -7.38 1.17 20.70
C LYS A 421 -8.19 1.52 19.45
N ASN A 422 -7.50 1.84 18.35
CA ASN A 422 -8.10 2.10 17.05
C ASN A 422 -7.39 1.29 15.96
N ILE A 423 -8.10 1.01 14.88
CA ILE A 423 -7.60 0.13 13.82
C ILE A 423 -6.38 0.68 13.06
N MET A 424 -6.22 2.00 13.02
CA MET A 424 -5.11 2.64 12.32
C MET A 424 -3.79 2.54 13.07
N ASP A 425 -3.82 2.18 14.36
CA ASP A 425 -2.62 1.91 15.15
C ASP A 425 -1.78 0.78 14.54
N PHE A 426 -2.43 -0.17 13.84
CA PHE A 426 -1.78 -1.26 13.08
C PHE A 426 -0.88 -0.82 11.93
N TYR A 427 -0.90 0.46 11.53
CA TYR A 427 0.07 1.04 10.60
C TYR A 427 1.19 1.80 11.30
N ARG A 428 0.95 2.28 12.53
CA ARG A 428 1.76 3.31 13.15
C ARG A 428 2.75 2.75 14.16
N ASN A 429 2.27 1.92 15.08
CA ASN A 429 3.01 1.53 16.26
C ASN A 429 3.38 0.05 16.26
N GLY A 430 4.52 -0.25 16.87
CA GLY A 430 4.99 -1.60 17.10
C GLY A 430 5.17 -2.40 15.81
N ASP A 431 4.57 -3.58 15.76
CA ASP A 431 4.49 -4.41 14.55
C ASP A 431 3.09 -5.03 14.40
N THR A 432 2.67 -5.29 13.17
CA THR A 432 1.43 -6.01 12.89
C THR A 432 1.62 -6.97 11.72
N ALA A 433 1.17 -8.22 11.90
CA ALA A 433 1.25 -9.27 10.88
C ALA A 433 -0.16 -9.86 10.60
N PRO A 434 -0.75 -9.61 9.41
CA PRO A 434 -0.23 -8.75 8.35
C PRO A 434 -0.46 -7.26 8.66
N ILE A 435 0.26 -6.35 7.99
CA ILE A 435 0.17 -4.91 8.22
C ILE A 435 -1.25 -4.35 8.09
N GLY A 436 -1.57 -3.31 8.87
CA GLY A 436 -2.77 -2.50 8.65
C GLY A 436 -4.09 -3.27 8.86
N ARG A 437 -5.07 -3.03 7.99
CA ARG A 437 -6.40 -3.66 8.05
C ARG A 437 -6.51 -5.02 7.35
N PHE A 438 -5.41 -5.56 6.86
CA PHE A 438 -5.41 -6.92 6.30
C PHE A 438 -5.52 -7.98 7.40
N ASN A 439 -6.02 -9.16 7.04
CA ASN A 439 -6.01 -10.33 7.90
C ASN A 439 -5.45 -11.54 7.17
N TYR A 440 -4.87 -12.47 7.92
CA TYR A 440 -4.66 -13.82 7.43
C TYR A 440 -5.97 -14.61 7.51
N LEU A 441 -6.21 -15.47 6.52
CA LEU A 441 -7.37 -16.33 6.48
C LEU A 441 -6.95 -17.77 6.69
N TYR A 442 -7.51 -18.41 7.72
CA TYR A 442 -7.45 -19.85 7.92
C TYR A 442 -8.75 -20.48 7.45
N ARG A 443 -8.67 -21.43 6.52
CA ARG A 443 -9.83 -22.18 6.02
C ARG A 443 -9.44 -23.62 5.73
N GLU A 444 -10.19 -24.54 6.33
CA GLU A 444 -10.08 -25.99 6.07
C GLU A 444 -10.64 -26.42 4.70
#